data_AF-A0A4Q3G1H0-F1
#
_entry.id   AF-A0A4Q3G1H0-F1
#
_cell.length_a   1.000
_cell.length_b   1.000
_cell.length_c   1.000
_cell.angle_alpha   90.00
_cell.angle_beta   90.00
_cell.angle_gamma   90.00
#
_symmetry.space_group_name_H-M   'P 1'
#
loop_
_entity.id
_entity.type
_entity.pdbx_description
1 polymer ?
#
loop_
_entity_poly.entity_id
_entity_poly.type
_entity_poly.pdbx_seq_one_letter_code
_entity_poly.pdbx_strand_id
1 'polypeptide(L)'
;MTANGTTGFSAHRPLATERLDWVDYAKGICIIMVVMMHSTLGVELAAGSTGFMHSVVEFAKPFRMPDFFLISGLFLAKVIDRDWRTYTDRKVVHFAYFYILWVTIQFAFKAPGMAMENGWTYAVSMYAFSFIEPFGTLWFIYMLPIFFIVTKLTLRIPAPVIWGVAAALEIAAIKTGWTLIDEFAARFVFFYSGYILAEYVFAMVRNVQAKPGLALVVLSLWAVVNGALVHADLAHLPVLSLLLGYAGSAAVVAVAALLAKVRWMDAIRYCGEHTLMIYLA
;
A
#
# COMPACT_ATOMS: atom_id res chain seq x y z
N MET A 1 19.55 -53.86 -33.90
CA MET A 1 20.29 -52.72 -33.31
C MET A 1 19.84 -51.45 -34.03
N THR A 2 18.87 -50.74 -33.47
CA THR A 2 18.34 -49.48 -34.00
C THR A 2 18.43 -48.46 -32.87
N ALA A 3 19.25 -47.43 -33.07
CA ALA A 3 19.50 -46.39 -32.09
C ALA A 3 18.33 -45.38 -32.08
N ASN A 4 17.58 -45.35 -30.98
CA ASN A 4 16.58 -44.32 -30.72
C ASN A 4 17.27 -43.06 -30.19
N GLY A 5 17.42 -42.05 -31.05
CA GLY A 5 17.72 -40.68 -30.64
C GLY A 5 16.49 -40.07 -29.98
N THR A 6 16.51 -39.94 -28.66
CA THR A 6 15.58 -39.07 -27.92
C THR A 6 16.29 -37.74 -27.72
N THR A 7 15.93 -36.76 -28.55
CA THR A 7 16.25 -35.36 -28.34
C THR A 7 15.59 -34.91 -27.04
N GLY A 8 16.41 -34.64 -26.02
CA GLY A 8 15.95 -34.05 -24.77
C GLY A 8 15.28 -32.72 -25.07
N PHE A 9 13.97 -32.65 -24.83
CA PHE A 9 13.24 -31.40 -24.74
C PHE A 9 13.80 -30.65 -23.53
N SER A 10 14.81 -29.81 -23.77
CA SER A 10 15.16 -28.75 -22.83
C SER A 10 13.93 -27.86 -22.76
N ALA A 11 13.13 -28.06 -21.72
CA ALA A 11 12.12 -27.10 -21.33
C ALA A 11 12.86 -25.81 -21.01
N HIS A 12 12.97 -24.92 -22.01
CA HIS A 12 13.15 -23.51 -21.76
C HIS A 12 11.99 -23.09 -20.85
N ARG A 13 12.23 -23.12 -19.54
CA ARG A 13 11.50 -22.25 -18.62
C ARG A 13 11.64 -20.87 -19.25
N PRO A 14 10.55 -20.24 -19.71
CA PRO A 14 10.65 -18.87 -20.15
C PRO A 14 11.28 -18.12 -18.98
N LEU A 15 12.37 -17.38 -19.26
CA LEU A 15 12.99 -16.48 -18.30
C LEU A 15 11.85 -15.74 -17.61
N ALA A 16 11.65 -16.03 -16.32
CA ALA A 16 10.58 -15.44 -15.55
C ALA A 16 10.62 -13.94 -15.84
N THR A 17 9.54 -13.42 -16.42
CA THR A 17 9.37 -12.00 -16.70
C THR A 17 9.87 -11.26 -15.48
N GLU A 18 11.02 -10.58 -15.59
CA GLU A 18 11.90 -10.18 -14.49
C GLU A 18 11.08 -9.62 -13.32
N ARG A 19 10.64 -10.53 -12.43
CA ARG A 19 9.75 -10.19 -11.33
C ARG A 19 10.64 -9.39 -10.41
N LEU A 20 10.25 -8.15 -10.17
CA LEU A 20 11.00 -7.25 -9.32
C LEU A 20 10.84 -7.75 -7.88
N ASP A 21 11.66 -8.71 -7.47
CA ASP A 21 11.54 -9.40 -6.17
C ASP A 21 11.44 -8.41 -5.00
N TRP A 22 12.15 -7.28 -5.08
CA TRP A 22 12.10 -6.21 -4.08
C TRP A 22 10.70 -5.57 -3.95
N VAL A 23 9.90 -5.51 -5.02
CA VAL A 23 8.53 -5.00 -4.97
C VAL A 23 7.63 -5.97 -4.21
N ASP A 24 7.83 -7.27 -4.41
CA ASP A 24 7.11 -8.30 -3.65
C ASP A 24 7.52 -8.25 -2.17
N TYR A 25 8.81 -8.12 -1.85
CA TYR A 25 9.24 -7.86 -0.47
C TYR A 25 8.61 -6.60 0.13
N ALA A 26 8.58 -5.49 -0.62
CA ALA A 26 8.03 -4.23 -0.14
C ALA A 26 6.53 -4.36 0.18
N LYS A 27 5.73 -4.93 -0.73
CA LYS A 27 4.31 -5.23 -0.47
C LYS A 27 4.13 -6.19 0.73
N GLY A 28 5.02 -7.18 0.85
CA GLY A 28 5.05 -8.13 1.97
C GLY A 28 5.26 -7.45 3.31
N ILE A 29 6.24 -6.54 3.41
CA ILE A 29 6.48 -5.74 4.61
C ILE A 29 5.24 -4.89 4.93
N CYS A 30 4.68 -4.23 3.91
CA CYS A 30 3.49 -3.38 4.09
C CYS A 30 2.28 -4.16 4.62
N ILE A 31 1.98 -5.34 4.05
CA ILE A 31 0.81 -6.12 4.48
C ILE A 31 0.99 -6.71 5.87
N ILE A 32 2.21 -7.15 6.22
CA ILE A 32 2.52 -7.62 7.56
C ILE A 32 2.30 -6.50 8.58
N MET A 33 2.73 -5.26 8.29
CA MET A 33 2.50 -4.12 9.19
C MET A 33 1.00 -3.82 9.38
N VAL A 34 0.19 -3.92 8.33
CA VAL A 34 -1.27 -3.70 8.42
C VAL A 34 -1.95 -4.79 9.24
N VAL A 35 -1.66 -6.06 8.97
CA VAL A 35 -2.20 -7.19 9.73
C VAL A 35 -1.77 -7.09 11.20
N MET A 36 -0.49 -6.84 11.46
CA MET A 36 0.05 -6.64 12.80
C MET A 36 -0.71 -5.52 13.56
N MET A 37 -0.96 -4.39 12.92
CA MET A 37 -1.69 -3.27 13.53
C MET A 37 -3.13 -3.66 13.88
N HIS A 38 -3.88 -4.27 12.97
CA HIS A 38 -5.26 -4.67 13.24
C HIS A 38 -5.36 -5.76 14.32
N SER A 39 -4.47 -6.75 14.28
CA SER A 39 -4.41 -7.79 15.31
C SER A 39 -4.04 -7.22 16.67
N THR A 40 -3.04 -6.35 16.74
CA THR A 40 -2.61 -5.73 18.01
C THR A 40 -3.70 -4.88 18.62
N LEU A 41 -4.27 -3.93 17.86
CA LEU A 41 -5.30 -3.03 18.41
C LEU A 41 -6.59 -3.76 18.76
N GLY A 42 -6.95 -4.82 18.01
CA GLY A 42 -8.09 -5.67 18.35
C GLY A 42 -7.91 -6.40 19.68
N VAL A 43 -6.72 -6.96 19.93
CA VAL A 43 -6.40 -7.62 21.21
C VAL A 43 -6.31 -6.63 22.36
N GLU A 44 -5.69 -5.47 22.16
CA GLU A 44 -5.60 -4.41 23.18
C GLU A 44 -6.98 -3.91 23.60
N LEU A 45 -7.88 -3.73 22.63
CA LEU A 45 -9.27 -3.36 22.89
C LEU A 45 -9.99 -4.45 23.72
N ALA A 46 -9.81 -5.73 23.36
CA ALA A 46 -10.42 -6.84 24.09
C ALA A 46 -9.83 -7.04 25.50
N ALA A 47 -8.52 -6.79 25.67
CA ALA A 47 -7.82 -6.90 26.94
C ALA A 47 -7.99 -5.67 27.84
N GLY A 48 -8.39 -4.52 27.27
CA GLY A 48 -8.48 -3.24 27.99
C GLY A 48 -7.12 -2.66 28.38
N SER A 49 -6.02 -3.11 27.75
CA SER A 49 -4.65 -2.67 28.08
C SER A 49 -3.74 -2.73 26.85
N THR A 50 -2.78 -1.80 26.77
CA THR A 50 -1.75 -1.78 25.71
C THR A 50 -0.66 -2.82 25.95
N GLY A 51 -0.22 -3.51 24.90
CA GLY A 51 0.86 -4.50 24.95
C GLY A 51 2.20 -3.94 24.43
N PHE A 52 3.24 -4.77 24.46
CA PHE A 52 4.58 -4.39 23.94
C PHE A 52 4.58 -4.09 22.43
N MET A 53 3.64 -4.67 21.69
CA MET A 53 3.48 -4.44 20.24
C MET A 53 2.92 -3.04 19.92
N HIS A 54 2.31 -2.34 20.88
CA HIS A 54 1.79 -0.99 20.69
C HIS A 54 2.87 -0.04 20.17
N SER A 55 4.08 -0.12 20.75
CA SER A 55 5.21 0.71 20.35
C SER A 55 5.64 0.44 18.90
N VAL A 56 5.51 -0.79 18.41
CA VAL A 56 5.81 -1.15 17.02
C VAL A 56 4.73 -0.61 16.08
N VAL A 57 3.47 -0.64 16.50
CA VAL A 57 2.33 -0.07 15.76
C VAL A 57 2.48 1.44 15.60
N GLU A 58 2.85 2.15 16.66
CA GLU A 58 3.10 3.59 16.61
C GLU A 58 4.35 3.91 15.80
N PHE A 59 5.44 3.15 15.93
CA PHE A 59 6.64 3.32 15.12
C PHE A 59 6.35 3.25 13.61
N ALA A 60 5.50 2.30 13.19
CA ALA A 60 5.15 2.08 11.79
C ALA A 60 4.05 3.03 11.26
N LYS A 61 3.34 3.73 12.14
CA LYS A 61 2.20 4.59 11.80
C LYS A 61 2.48 5.63 10.70
N PRO A 62 3.64 6.31 10.67
CA PRO A 62 3.88 7.36 9.67
C PRO A 62 4.00 6.84 8.24
N PHE A 63 4.38 5.57 8.03
CA PHE A 63 4.74 5.06 6.70
C PHE A 63 3.96 3.81 6.26
N ARG A 64 3.33 3.07 7.18
CA ARG A 64 2.61 1.82 6.86
C ARG A 64 1.59 1.93 5.72
N MET A 65 0.88 3.07 5.60
CA MET A 65 -0.07 3.32 4.51
C MET A 65 0.53 4.08 3.32
N PRO A 66 1.35 5.13 3.52
CA PRO A 66 2.09 5.78 2.43
C PRO A 66 2.80 4.80 1.47
N ASP A 67 3.44 3.77 2.02
CA ASP A 67 4.23 2.81 1.24
C ASP A 67 3.38 2.04 0.23
N PHE A 68 2.20 1.58 0.67
CA PHE A 68 1.25 0.88 -0.19
C PHE A 68 0.82 1.73 -1.38
N PHE A 69 0.56 3.02 -1.14
CA PHE A 69 0.16 3.94 -2.18
C PHE A 69 1.31 4.26 -3.12
N LEU A 70 2.51 4.50 -2.60
CA LEU A 70 3.70 4.73 -3.41
C LEU A 70 3.98 3.53 -4.33
N ILE A 71 3.95 2.31 -3.81
CA ILE A 71 4.16 1.09 -4.61
C ILE A 71 3.06 0.93 -5.66
N SER A 72 1.81 1.26 -5.34
CA SER A 72 0.69 1.21 -6.27
C SER A 72 0.83 2.19 -7.45
N GLY A 73 1.47 3.34 -7.22
CA GLY A 73 1.77 4.33 -8.25
C GLY A 73 2.94 3.95 -9.16
N LEU A 74 3.89 3.12 -8.68
CA LEU A 74 5.16 2.82 -9.37
C LEU A 74 5.01 2.31 -10.81
N PHE A 75 3.98 1.50 -11.07
CA PHE A 75 3.74 0.91 -12.39
C PHE A 75 2.74 1.70 -13.23
N LEU A 76 2.25 2.84 -12.73
CA LEU A 76 1.24 3.62 -13.42
C LEU A 76 1.77 4.23 -14.72
N ALA A 77 3.01 4.71 -14.73
CA ALA A 77 3.62 5.36 -15.89
C ALA A 77 3.60 4.48 -17.15
N LYS A 78 3.72 3.15 -17.02
CA LYS A 78 3.70 2.21 -18.16
C LYS A 78 2.31 1.99 -18.76
N VAL A 79 1.25 2.40 -18.06
CA VAL A 79 -0.13 2.11 -18.46
C VAL A 79 -1.01 3.35 -18.58
N ILE A 80 -0.51 4.51 -18.15
CA ILE A 80 -1.28 5.75 -18.08
C ILE A 80 -1.71 6.26 -19.45
N ASP A 81 -0.85 6.14 -20.46
CA ASP A 81 -1.06 6.58 -21.85
C ASP A 81 -1.97 5.64 -22.67
N ARG A 82 -2.41 4.52 -22.09
CA ARG A 82 -3.36 3.62 -22.76
C ARG A 82 -4.69 4.34 -23.00
N ASP A 83 -5.47 3.86 -23.95
CA ASP A 83 -6.82 4.38 -24.17
C ASP A 83 -7.70 4.25 -22.91
N TRP A 84 -8.73 5.09 -22.81
CA TRP A 84 -9.62 5.14 -21.65
C TRP A 84 -10.32 3.81 -21.37
N ARG A 85 -10.70 3.05 -22.41
CA ARG A 85 -11.42 1.80 -22.23
C ARG A 85 -10.52 0.75 -21.57
N THR A 86 -9.33 0.54 -22.12
CA THR A 86 -8.36 -0.41 -21.56
C THR A 86 -7.88 -0.01 -20.17
N TYR A 87 -7.73 1.29 -19.93
CA TYR A 87 -7.30 1.80 -18.63
C TYR A 87 -8.37 1.59 -17.55
N THR A 88 -9.62 2.01 -17.82
CA THR A 88 -10.72 1.87 -16.88
C THR A 88 -11.02 0.40 -16.58
N ASP A 89 -11.00 -0.47 -17.59
CA ASP A 89 -11.19 -1.92 -17.38
C ASP A 89 -10.16 -2.50 -16.38
N ARG A 90 -8.87 -2.22 -16.60
CA ARG A 90 -7.80 -2.82 -15.79
C ARG A 90 -7.56 -2.16 -14.44
N LYS A 91 -7.88 -0.86 -14.29
CA LYS A 91 -7.53 -0.07 -13.10
C LYS A 91 -8.71 0.40 -12.28
N VAL A 92 -9.90 0.46 -12.88
CA VAL A 92 -11.12 0.90 -12.20
C VAL A 92 -12.04 -0.28 -12.00
N VAL A 93 -12.46 -0.94 -13.07
CA VAL A 93 -13.42 -2.06 -13.01
C VAL A 93 -12.86 -3.22 -12.21
N HIS A 94 -11.58 -3.58 -12.38
CA HIS A 94 -10.93 -4.62 -11.59
C HIS A 94 -11.06 -4.40 -10.07
N PHE A 95 -10.66 -3.22 -9.58
CA PHE A 95 -10.71 -2.92 -8.14
C PHE A 95 -12.13 -2.65 -7.66
N ALA A 96 -12.99 -2.05 -8.48
CA ALA A 96 -14.42 -1.91 -8.16
C ALA A 96 -15.10 -3.27 -8.00
N TYR A 97 -14.78 -4.25 -8.87
CA TYR A 97 -15.27 -5.61 -8.75
C TYR A 97 -14.82 -6.25 -7.42
N PHE A 98 -13.52 -6.17 -7.09
CA PHE A 98 -13.01 -6.69 -5.82
C PHE A 98 -13.63 -5.99 -4.62
N TYR A 99 -13.84 -4.69 -4.68
CA TYR A 99 -14.51 -3.92 -3.64
C TYR A 99 -15.94 -4.41 -3.43
N ILE A 100 -16.75 -4.47 -4.49
CA ILE A 100 -18.17 -4.87 -4.42
C ILE A 100 -18.28 -6.31 -3.92
N LEU A 101 -17.44 -7.22 -4.42
CA LEU A 101 -17.43 -8.62 -3.99
C LEU A 101 -17.16 -8.71 -2.48
N TRP A 102 -16.09 -8.08 -2.01
CA TRP A 102 -15.67 -8.21 -0.62
C TRP A 102 -16.50 -7.40 0.36
N VAL A 103 -17.00 -6.23 -0.01
CA VAL A 103 -17.95 -5.51 0.83
C VAL A 103 -19.21 -6.33 1.00
N THR A 104 -19.71 -6.98 -0.06
CA THR A 104 -20.88 -7.88 0.02
C THR A 104 -20.62 -9.04 0.98
N ILE A 105 -19.46 -9.69 0.89
CA ILE A 105 -19.09 -10.80 1.77
C ILE A 105 -18.99 -10.33 3.23
N GLN A 106 -18.21 -9.27 3.51
CA GLN A 106 -18.07 -8.75 4.88
C GLN A 106 -19.41 -8.30 5.46
N PHE A 107 -20.26 -7.69 4.63
CA PHE A 107 -21.58 -7.23 5.05
C PHE A 107 -22.52 -8.41 5.31
N ALA A 108 -22.44 -9.51 4.54
CA ALA A 108 -23.24 -10.71 4.81
C ALA A 108 -22.96 -11.29 6.20
N PHE A 109 -21.71 -11.24 6.67
CA PHE A 109 -21.35 -11.69 8.02
C PHE A 109 -21.73 -10.68 9.12
N LYS A 110 -21.64 -9.37 8.86
CA LYS A 110 -21.93 -8.33 9.86
C LYS A 110 -23.40 -7.92 9.93
N ALA A 111 -24.16 -8.09 8.85
CA ALA A 111 -25.55 -7.67 8.74
C ALA A 111 -26.46 -8.28 9.83
N PRO A 112 -26.34 -9.56 10.21
CA PRO A 112 -27.14 -10.11 11.30
C PRO A 112 -26.92 -9.37 12.63
N GLY A 113 -25.66 -9.07 12.98
CA GLY A 113 -25.34 -8.30 14.19
C GLY A 113 -25.91 -6.88 14.15
N MET A 114 -25.71 -6.17 13.03
CA MET A 114 -26.28 -4.83 12.85
C MET A 114 -27.81 -4.83 12.89
N ALA A 115 -28.45 -5.86 12.32
CA ALA A 115 -29.90 -6.00 12.31
C ALA A 115 -30.46 -6.34 13.70
N MET A 116 -29.73 -7.10 14.52
CA MET A 116 -30.11 -7.37 15.90
C MET A 116 -30.07 -6.11 16.77
N GLU A 117 -29.10 -5.22 16.56
CA GLU A 117 -28.95 -3.99 17.34
C GLU A 117 -29.86 -2.86 16.85
N ASN A 118 -29.98 -2.67 15.53
CA ASN A 118 -30.59 -1.47 14.93
C ASN A 118 -31.68 -1.78 13.88
N GLY A 119 -31.98 -3.06 13.62
CA GLY A 119 -32.97 -3.50 12.63
C GLY A 119 -32.44 -3.69 11.20
N TRP A 120 -33.17 -4.46 10.40
CA TRP A 120 -32.78 -4.80 9.02
C TRP A 120 -32.76 -3.59 8.07
N THR A 121 -33.62 -2.60 8.29
CA THR A 121 -33.62 -1.35 7.51
C THR A 121 -32.31 -0.60 7.66
N TYR A 122 -31.78 -0.52 8.89
CA TYR A 122 -30.48 0.07 9.16
C TYR A 122 -29.37 -0.70 8.45
N ALA A 123 -29.33 -2.02 8.58
CA ALA A 123 -28.32 -2.86 7.93
C ALA A 123 -28.32 -2.65 6.39
N VAL A 124 -29.48 -2.66 5.74
CA VAL A 124 -29.58 -2.41 4.28
C VAL A 124 -29.13 -0.99 3.92
N SER A 125 -29.49 0.01 4.73
CA SER A 125 -29.06 1.39 4.49
C SER A 125 -27.55 1.56 4.59
N MET A 126 -26.91 0.89 5.55
CA MET A 126 -25.46 0.89 5.72
C MET A 126 -24.75 0.14 4.58
N TYR A 127 -25.36 -0.92 4.05
CA TYR A 127 -24.85 -1.59 2.86
C TYR A 127 -24.88 -0.66 1.64
N ALA A 128 -26.00 0.02 1.40
CA ALA A 128 -26.10 0.99 0.31
C ALA A 128 -25.13 2.17 0.49
N PHE A 129 -24.98 2.67 1.72
CA PHE A 129 -24.05 3.74 2.04
C PHE A 129 -22.59 3.32 1.83
N SER A 130 -22.27 2.03 1.98
CA SER A 130 -20.92 1.52 1.75
C SER A 130 -20.40 1.73 0.32
N PHE A 131 -21.26 2.00 -0.66
CA PHE A 131 -20.83 2.32 -2.03
C PHE A 131 -20.33 3.77 -2.17
N ILE A 132 -20.71 4.65 -1.25
CA ILE A 132 -20.30 6.06 -1.22
C ILE A 132 -19.17 6.26 -0.21
N GLU A 133 -19.30 5.66 0.97
CA GLU A 133 -18.33 5.74 2.05
C GLU A 133 -17.76 4.35 2.33
N PRO A 134 -16.45 4.11 2.12
CA PRO A 134 -15.91 2.76 2.19
C PRO A 134 -16.03 2.16 3.58
N PHE A 135 -16.44 0.90 3.64
CA PHE A 135 -16.68 0.21 4.90
C PHE A 135 -15.46 -0.59 5.37
N GLY A 136 -15.10 -0.43 6.64
CA GLY A 136 -14.09 -1.26 7.31
C GLY A 136 -12.69 -1.08 6.73
N THR A 137 -11.96 -2.18 6.55
CA THR A 137 -10.58 -2.15 6.04
C THR A 137 -10.51 -1.90 4.55
N LEU A 138 -11.61 -2.06 3.79
CA LEU A 138 -11.67 -2.04 2.31
C LEU A 138 -11.47 -0.66 1.68
N TRP A 139 -11.29 0.38 2.47
CA TRP A 139 -11.09 1.74 1.97
C TRP A 139 -9.86 1.84 1.05
N PHE A 140 -8.79 1.08 1.27
CA PHE A 140 -7.59 1.19 0.43
C PHE A 140 -7.86 0.76 -1.02
N ILE A 141 -8.52 -0.38 -1.23
CA ILE A 141 -8.90 -0.82 -2.58
C ILE A 141 -9.94 0.10 -3.24
N TYR A 142 -10.77 0.77 -2.41
CA TYR A 142 -11.73 1.76 -2.88
C TYR A 142 -11.02 3.01 -3.40
N MET A 143 -9.98 3.47 -2.71
CA MET A 143 -9.20 4.65 -3.07
C MET A 143 -8.37 4.48 -4.37
N LEU A 144 -7.91 3.27 -4.67
CA LEU A 144 -7.06 3.01 -5.84
C LEU A 144 -7.70 3.44 -7.18
N PRO A 145 -8.92 3.00 -7.55
CA PRO A 145 -9.65 3.51 -8.70
C PRO A 145 -9.71 5.02 -8.79
N ILE A 146 -9.98 5.69 -7.66
CA ILE A 146 -10.12 7.14 -7.59
C ILE A 146 -8.78 7.79 -7.92
N PHE A 147 -7.69 7.32 -7.32
CA PHE A 147 -6.34 7.82 -7.61
C PHE A 147 -5.95 7.60 -9.06
N PHE A 148 -6.27 6.44 -9.64
CA PHE A 148 -6.05 6.16 -11.06
C PHE A 148 -6.86 7.09 -11.97
N ILE A 149 -8.12 7.34 -11.66
CA ILE A 149 -8.99 8.24 -12.44
C ILE A 149 -8.48 9.67 -12.35
N VAL A 150 -8.25 10.19 -11.14
CA VAL A 150 -7.78 11.57 -10.93
C VAL A 150 -6.46 11.78 -11.65
N THR A 151 -5.49 10.88 -11.47
CA THR A 151 -4.20 10.98 -12.16
C THR A 151 -4.37 11.05 -13.68
N LYS A 152 -5.23 10.20 -14.26
CA LYS A 152 -5.49 10.18 -15.70
C LYS A 152 -6.23 11.43 -16.20
N LEU A 153 -7.18 11.97 -15.43
CA LEU A 153 -7.86 13.21 -15.76
C LEU A 153 -6.91 14.41 -15.73
N THR A 154 -5.90 14.37 -14.86
CA THR A 154 -4.93 15.47 -14.68
C THR A 154 -3.72 15.42 -15.62
N LEU A 155 -3.68 14.52 -16.61
CA LEU A 155 -2.49 14.35 -17.48
C LEU A 155 -2.07 15.60 -18.26
N ARG A 156 -2.99 16.55 -18.48
CA ARG A 156 -2.70 17.81 -19.17
C ARG A 156 -2.12 18.89 -18.26
N ILE A 157 -2.11 18.66 -16.95
CA ILE A 157 -1.60 19.58 -15.95
C ILE A 157 -0.14 19.21 -15.64
N PRO A 158 0.79 20.18 -15.54
CA PRO A 158 2.17 19.88 -15.20
C PRO A 158 2.27 19.10 -13.89
N ALA A 159 3.02 17.99 -13.91
CA ALA A 159 3.16 17.11 -12.75
C ALA A 159 3.59 17.82 -11.44
N PRO A 160 4.50 18.82 -11.45
CA PRO A 160 4.84 19.55 -10.23
C PRO A 160 3.67 20.29 -9.60
N VAL A 161 2.70 20.74 -10.39
CA VAL A 161 1.49 21.43 -9.89
C VAL A 161 0.61 20.44 -9.14
N ILE A 162 0.31 19.28 -9.74
CA ILE A 162 -0.50 18.24 -9.10
C ILE A 162 0.19 17.70 -7.85
N TRP A 163 1.50 17.47 -7.92
CA TRP A 163 2.28 17.03 -6.77
C TRP A 163 2.29 18.06 -5.63
N GLY A 164 2.46 19.35 -5.95
CA GLY A 164 2.40 20.44 -4.97
C GLY A 164 1.03 20.58 -4.30
N VAL A 165 -0.06 20.45 -5.07
CA VAL A 165 -1.43 20.42 -4.52
C VAL A 165 -1.62 19.20 -3.61
N ALA A 166 -1.18 18.02 -4.04
CA ALA A 166 -1.28 16.80 -3.24
C ALA A 166 -0.50 16.91 -1.92
N ALA A 167 0.71 17.48 -1.95
CA ALA A 167 1.51 17.74 -0.76
C ALA A 167 0.83 18.75 0.17
N ALA A 168 0.26 19.82 -0.37
CA ALA A 168 -0.49 20.81 0.42
C ALA A 168 -1.72 20.19 1.10
N LEU A 169 -2.42 19.27 0.42
CA LEU A 169 -3.57 18.55 0.99
C LEU A 169 -3.17 17.64 2.16
N GLU A 170 -2.04 16.94 2.06
CA GLU A 170 -1.52 16.10 3.14
C GLU A 170 -1.12 16.97 4.34
N ILE A 171 -0.37 18.06 4.09
CA ILE A 171 0.09 18.99 5.13
C ILE A 171 -1.09 19.66 5.84
N ALA A 172 -2.17 19.94 5.12
CA ALA A 172 -3.37 20.56 5.69
C ALA A 172 -4.11 19.64 6.68
N ALA A 173 -3.79 18.35 6.73
CA ALA A 173 -4.39 17.37 7.64
C ALA A 173 -5.93 17.45 7.67
N ILE A 174 -6.54 17.38 6.49
CA ILE A 174 -7.99 17.53 6.29
C ILE A 174 -8.77 16.45 7.07
N LYS A 175 -9.75 16.89 7.86
CA LYS A 175 -10.63 16.03 8.68
C LYS A 175 -12.09 16.46 8.49
N THR A 176 -12.71 15.93 7.45
CA THR A 176 -14.12 16.17 7.10
C THR A 176 -15.06 15.13 7.71
N GLY A 177 -14.52 13.99 8.18
CA GLY A 177 -15.31 12.86 8.65
C GLY A 177 -15.76 11.90 7.52
N TRP A 178 -15.41 12.21 6.28
CA TRP A 178 -15.59 11.33 5.12
C TRP A 178 -14.25 10.69 4.77
N THR A 179 -14.16 9.37 4.87
CA THR A 179 -12.97 8.57 4.60
C THR A 179 -12.47 8.84 3.18
N LEU A 180 -13.38 8.97 2.21
CA LEU A 180 -12.99 9.31 0.83
C LEU A 180 -12.12 10.58 0.77
N ILE A 181 -12.57 11.66 1.41
CA ILE A 181 -11.95 12.99 1.29
C ILE A 181 -10.67 13.04 2.11
N ASP A 182 -10.75 12.59 3.36
CA ASP A 182 -9.65 12.67 4.32
C ASP A 182 -8.47 11.81 3.84
N GLU A 183 -8.76 10.61 3.33
CA GLU A 183 -7.74 9.69 2.85
C GLU A 183 -7.24 10.02 1.45
N PHE A 184 -8.05 10.71 0.64
CA PHE A 184 -7.55 11.32 -0.60
C PHE A 184 -6.48 12.36 -0.26
N ALA A 185 -6.84 13.31 0.60
CA ALA A 185 -5.96 14.42 0.98
C ALA A 185 -4.67 13.91 1.62
N ALA A 186 -4.76 12.93 2.52
CA ALA A 186 -3.61 12.40 3.24
C ALA A 186 -2.69 11.51 2.39
N ARG A 187 -3.17 10.91 1.28
CA ARG A 187 -2.43 9.80 0.64
C ARG A 187 -2.18 9.93 -0.85
N PHE A 188 -2.91 10.80 -1.54
CA PHE A 188 -2.75 10.97 -2.98
C PHE A 188 -1.31 11.39 -3.35
N VAL A 189 -0.65 12.17 -2.49
CA VAL A 189 0.74 12.61 -2.70
C VAL A 189 1.73 11.44 -2.80
N PHE A 190 1.60 10.41 -1.95
CA PHE A 190 2.48 9.24 -1.97
C PHE A 190 2.25 8.39 -3.20
N PHE A 191 0.99 8.18 -3.57
CA PHE A 191 0.63 7.50 -4.82
C PHE A 191 1.19 8.21 -6.05
N TYR A 192 0.95 9.53 -6.14
CA TYR A 192 1.40 10.33 -7.26
C TYR A 192 2.93 10.40 -7.33
N SER A 193 3.61 10.40 -6.17
CA SER A 193 5.06 10.29 -6.10
C SER A 193 5.58 8.97 -6.65
N GLY A 194 4.90 7.85 -6.35
CA GLY A 194 5.19 6.56 -6.97
C GLY A 194 5.12 6.62 -8.49
N TYR A 195 4.14 7.35 -9.04
CA TYR A 195 3.99 7.56 -10.48
C TYR A 195 5.11 8.41 -11.09
N ILE A 196 5.38 9.60 -10.56
CA ILE A 196 6.31 10.55 -11.18
C ILE A 196 7.78 10.30 -10.83
N LEU A 197 8.06 9.64 -9.70
CA LEU A 197 9.42 9.37 -9.21
C LEU A 197 9.86 7.92 -9.41
N ALA A 198 9.15 7.14 -10.24
CA ALA A 198 9.42 5.71 -10.39
C ALA A 198 10.88 5.40 -10.72
N GLU A 199 11.48 6.12 -11.67
CA GLU A 199 12.89 5.95 -12.06
C GLU A 199 13.87 6.22 -10.91
N TYR A 200 13.58 7.21 -10.07
CA TYR A 200 14.38 7.54 -8.88
C TYR A 200 14.28 6.43 -7.83
N VAL A 201 13.09 5.85 -7.63
CA VAL A 201 12.90 4.69 -6.75
C VAL A 201 13.72 3.49 -7.25
N PHE A 202 13.66 3.19 -8.56
CA PHE A 202 14.49 2.13 -9.15
C PHE A 202 16.00 2.42 -9.02
N ALA A 203 16.43 3.67 -9.19
CA ALA A 203 17.82 4.07 -9.00
C ALA A 203 18.26 3.94 -7.54
N MET A 204 17.40 4.31 -6.59
CA MET A 204 17.63 4.11 -5.16
C MET A 204 17.82 2.63 -4.83
N VAL A 205 16.95 1.75 -5.33
CA VAL A 205 17.08 0.29 -5.14
C VAL A 205 18.44 -0.20 -5.62
N ARG A 206 18.87 0.19 -6.83
CA ARG A 206 20.20 -0.17 -7.36
C ARG A 206 21.33 0.34 -6.47
N ASN A 207 21.25 1.57 -5.98
CA ASN A 207 22.27 2.16 -5.10
C ASN A 207 22.35 1.46 -3.74
N VAL A 208 21.20 1.14 -3.14
CA VAL A 208 21.10 0.37 -1.89
C VAL A 208 21.74 -1.00 -2.06
N GLN A 209 21.42 -1.69 -3.16
CA GLN A 209 22.00 -2.99 -3.47
C GLN A 209 23.50 -2.91 -3.77
N ALA A 210 23.99 -1.83 -4.39
CA ALA A 210 25.41 -1.62 -4.65
C ALA A 210 26.22 -1.35 -3.37
N LYS A 211 25.64 -0.65 -2.39
CA LYS A 211 26.32 -0.20 -1.16
C LYS A 211 25.54 -0.61 0.11
N PRO A 212 25.40 -1.92 0.40
CA PRO A 212 24.55 -2.40 1.49
C PRO A 212 25.00 -1.91 2.87
N GLY A 213 26.31 -1.78 3.12
CA GLY A 213 26.82 -1.26 4.39
C GLY A 213 26.39 0.18 4.66
N LEU A 214 26.48 1.06 3.66
CA LEU A 214 25.99 2.44 3.76
C LEU A 214 24.47 2.48 3.94
N ALA A 215 23.74 1.63 3.21
CA ALA A 215 22.28 1.54 3.35
C ALA A 215 21.86 1.13 4.76
N LEU A 216 22.56 0.17 5.40
CA LEU A 216 22.30 -0.23 6.78
C LEU A 216 22.57 0.89 7.78
N VAL A 217 23.63 1.69 7.57
CA VAL A 217 23.92 2.87 8.41
C VAL A 217 22.80 3.91 8.29
N VAL A 218 22.38 4.23 7.06
CA VAL A 218 21.27 5.18 6.81
C VAL A 218 19.96 4.68 7.39
N LEU A 219 19.64 3.40 7.23
CA LEU A 219 18.46 2.76 7.82
C LEU A 219 18.48 2.81 9.35
N SER A 220 19.65 2.58 9.97
CA SER A 220 19.80 2.64 11.42
C SER A 220 19.60 4.07 11.93
N LEU A 221 20.18 5.06 11.26
CA LEU A 221 19.98 6.47 11.58
C LEU A 221 18.50 6.88 11.43
N TRP A 222 17.86 6.49 10.33
CA TRP A 222 16.44 6.72 10.10
C TRP A 222 15.58 6.08 11.20
N ALA A 223 15.86 4.84 11.59
CA ALA A 223 15.08 4.15 12.62
C ALA A 223 15.15 4.88 13.98
N VAL A 224 16.33 5.39 14.35
CA VAL A 224 16.50 6.19 15.58
C VAL A 224 15.72 7.51 15.48
N VAL A 225 15.85 8.23 14.37
CA VAL A 225 15.15 9.52 14.17
C VAL A 225 13.63 9.34 14.14
N ASN A 226 13.12 8.36 13.37
CA ASN A 226 11.69 8.05 13.32
C ASN A 226 11.19 7.64 14.71
N GLY A 227 11.90 6.76 15.41
CA GLY A 227 11.55 6.33 16.76
C GLY A 227 11.49 7.49 17.76
N ALA A 228 12.47 8.40 17.72
CA ALA A 228 12.49 9.58 18.59
C ALA A 228 11.33 10.53 18.31
N LEU A 229 11.04 10.81 17.03
CA LEU A 229 9.96 11.72 16.64
C LEU A 229 8.56 11.15 16.91
N VAL A 230 8.38 9.84 16.73
CA VAL A 230 7.15 9.14 17.11
C VAL A 230 6.99 9.14 18.63
N HIS A 231 8.05 8.85 19.39
CA HIS A 231 8.00 8.84 20.85
C HIS A 231 7.70 10.22 21.45
N ALA A 232 8.18 11.28 20.79
CA ALA A 232 7.88 12.66 21.18
C ALA A 232 6.48 13.14 20.74
N ASP A 233 5.67 12.27 20.11
CA ASP A 233 4.37 12.60 19.50
C ASP A 233 4.45 13.80 18.54
N LEU A 234 5.55 13.89 17.77
CA LEU A 234 5.72 14.94 16.75
C LEU A 234 5.34 14.44 15.36
N ALA A 235 5.18 13.13 15.18
CA ALA A 235 4.96 12.52 13.87
C ALA A 235 3.64 12.92 13.19
N HIS A 236 2.69 13.47 13.94
CA HIS A 236 1.40 13.94 13.41
C HIS A 236 1.42 15.41 12.95
N LEU A 237 2.52 16.14 13.19
CA LEU A 237 2.61 17.56 12.86
C LEU A 237 2.62 17.78 11.33
N PRO A 238 1.98 18.86 10.83
CA PRO A 238 2.05 19.24 9.42
C PRO A 238 3.49 19.28 8.92
N VAL A 239 3.71 18.88 7.66
CA VAL A 239 5.03 18.75 7.03
C VAL A 239 5.88 17.62 7.60
N LEU A 240 5.94 17.46 8.92
CA LEU A 240 6.70 16.37 9.54
C LEU A 240 6.07 15.02 9.23
N SER A 241 4.74 14.93 9.20
CA SER A 241 4.00 13.75 8.72
C SER A 241 4.41 13.37 7.30
N LEU A 242 4.46 14.35 6.38
CA LEU A 242 4.88 14.15 5.00
C LEU A 242 6.31 13.62 4.90
N LEU A 243 7.23 14.27 5.61
CA LEU A 243 8.65 13.93 5.61
C LEU A 243 8.89 12.53 6.19
N LEU A 244 8.22 12.19 7.30
CA LEU A 244 8.30 10.86 7.90
C LEU A 244 7.67 9.79 7.02
N GLY A 245 6.55 10.10 6.35
CA GLY A 245 5.94 9.22 5.37
C GLY A 245 6.91 8.88 4.24
N TYR A 246 7.53 9.89 3.62
CA TYR A 246 8.53 9.66 2.57
C TYR A 246 9.78 8.95 3.07
N ALA A 247 10.31 9.33 4.23
CA ALA A 247 11.49 8.73 4.81
C ALA A 247 11.24 7.24 5.14
N GLY A 248 10.05 6.92 5.67
CA GLY A 248 9.65 5.55 5.94
C GLY A 248 9.41 4.74 4.67
N SER A 249 8.78 5.31 3.63
CA SER A 249 8.66 4.64 2.33
C SER A 249 10.02 4.34 1.71
N ALA A 250 10.94 5.29 1.77
CA ALA A 250 12.31 5.08 1.33
C ALA A 250 12.99 3.97 2.15
N ALA A 251 12.81 3.95 3.47
CA ALA A 251 13.35 2.91 4.34
C ALA A 251 12.79 1.51 4.02
N VAL A 252 11.48 1.37 3.82
CA VAL A 252 10.84 0.09 3.45
C VAL A 252 11.33 -0.38 2.08
N VAL A 253 11.44 0.52 1.10
CA VAL A 253 12.04 0.18 -0.21
C VAL A 253 13.49 -0.27 -0.06
N ALA A 254 14.29 0.39 0.79
CA ALA A 254 15.67 0.01 1.02
C ALA A 254 15.78 -1.36 1.72
N VAL A 255 14.97 -1.63 2.74
CA VAL A 255 14.91 -2.95 3.40
C VAL A 255 14.53 -4.03 2.39
N ALA A 256 13.49 -3.79 1.60
CA ALA A 256 13.03 -4.72 0.58
C ALA A 256 14.10 -4.98 -0.50
N ALA A 257 14.85 -3.94 -0.90
CA ALA A 257 15.97 -4.06 -1.83
C ALA A 257 17.12 -4.91 -1.26
N LEU A 258 17.43 -4.76 0.02
CA LEU A 258 18.44 -5.56 0.71
C LEU A 258 18.01 -7.02 0.85
N LEU A 259 16.76 -7.27 1.28
CA LEU A 259 16.19 -8.62 1.38
C LEU A 259 16.18 -9.35 0.03
N ALA A 260 15.79 -8.65 -1.04
CA ALA A 260 15.83 -9.18 -2.40
C ALA A 260 17.25 -9.56 -2.83
N LYS A 261 18.26 -8.77 -2.46
CA LYS A 261 19.66 -9.05 -2.80
C LYS A 261 20.18 -10.33 -2.14
N VAL A 262 19.84 -10.55 -0.86
CA VAL A 262 20.29 -11.76 -0.13
C VAL A 262 19.34 -12.95 -0.30
N ARG A 263 18.17 -12.74 -0.92
CA ARG A 263 17.08 -13.73 -1.07
C ARG A 263 16.71 -14.38 0.25
N TRP A 264 16.58 -13.56 1.29
CA TRP A 264 16.28 -14.01 2.65
C TRP A 264 14.86 -13.62 3.05
N MET A 265 14.24 -14.40 3.93
CA MET A 265 12.86 -14.23 4.40
C MET A 265 11.82 -14.37 3.28
N ASP A 266 11.90 -15.45 2.49
CA ASP A 266 10.95 -15.75 1.41
C ASP A 266 9.47 -15.75 1.83
N ALA A 267 9.17 -15.97 3.12
CA ALA A 267 7.83 -15.81 3.67
C ALA A 267 7.28 -14.38 3.48
N ILE A 268 8.12 -13.34 3.67
CA ILE A 268 7.72 -11.95 3.42
C ILE A 268 7.40 -11.76 1.94
N ARG A 269 8.26 -12.29 1.05
CA ARG A 269 8.03 -12.25 -0.40
C ARG A 269 6.73 -12.96 -0.78
N TYR A 270 6.44 -14.12 -0.19
CA TYR A 270 5.20 -14.85 -0.38
C TYR A 270 3.97 -14.01 0.02
N CYS A 271 4.01 -13.33 1.17
CA CYS A 271 2.98 -12.38 1.57
C CYS A 271 2.82 -11.23 0.57
N GLY A 272 3.92 -10.79 -0.03
CA GLY A 272 3.96 -9.80 -1.12
C GLY A 272 3.28 -10.24 -2.41
N GLU A 273 3.48 -11.49 -2.80
CA GLU A 273 2.86 -12.09 -3.99
C GLU A 273 1.34 -12.24 -3.80
N HIS A 274 0.88 -12.48 -2.56
CA HIS A 274 -0.52 -12.71 -2.21
C HIS A 274 -1.16 -11.54 -1.44
N THR A 275 -0.56 -10.35 -1.50
CA THR A 275 -0.97 -9.21 -0.67
C THR A 275 -2.44 -8.86 -0.79
N LEU A 276 -3.00 -8.92 -2.01
CA LEU A 276 -4.43 -8.65 -2.21
C LEU A 276 -5.32 -9.69 -1.51
N MET A 277 -4.95 -10.97 -1.54
CA MET A 277 -5.71 -12.03 -0.86
C MET A 277 -5.65 -11.88 0.65
N ILE A 278 -4.47 -11.56 1.21
CA ILE A 278 -4.28 -11.35 2.65
C ILE A 278 -5.03 -10.10 3.12
N TYR A 279 -5.02 -9.02 2.34
CA TYR A 279 -5.69 -7.77 2.68
C TYR A 279 -7.22 -7.89 2.72
N LEU A 280 -7.78 -8.76 1.89
CA LEU A 280 -9.23 -8.95 1.77
C LEU A 280 -9.81 -9.92 2.79
N ALA A 281 -8.98 -10.87 3.27
CA ALA A 281 -9.35 -11.89 4.26
C ALA A 281 -9.62 -11.30 5.66
#